data_AF-A0A8S3RVY6-F1
#
_entry.id   AF-A0A8S3RVY6-F1
#
_cell.length_a   1.000
_cell.length_b   1.000
_cell.length_c   1.000
_cell.angle_alpha   90.00
_cell.angle_beta   90.00
_cell.angle_gamma   90.00
#
_symmetry.space_group_name_H-M   'P 1'
#
loop_
_entity.id
_entity.type
_entity.pdbx_description
1 polymer ?
#
loop_
_entity_poly.entity_id
_entity_poly.type
_entity_poly.pdbx_seq_one_letter_code
_entity_poly.pdbx_strand_id
1 'polypeptide(L)'
;MYKFLTNVFDYALTNQNAKHTFSWYTQVLEFYNSVQHLGGDRTVTFLRGPVHEGQGRGGTKTFTFENSKLGGPSYNSRSKLKSGYTNKSGVHKNVIDTFQTISHLKLEPQFSNSTVIVVTVAVASDGTALKPSIQFDPLYKTNVGLVEEIDIKYVKDHPDVKGEDLKDRFVTEAVVTVCTDVSNCFALPIAVDYMPKGGKIGANILQLMLDRIRLLHVCRKCLTEMHTTNFVLNVADINCKSHCNECLRLMTTCDNCLLIGHSSHVPALRACTKCIADEYTTGHIRAIATAKDPKLKVTTLRKNDLHEELRKRNASTEGNVKELQTRLHKELDETTKLYNDKTLLTDCVNLTNQSTKFVNPVAIVSCEGLLYVADNDNNTTILPYSMDWATVLGMTLQKSLLYVSSDTGISAVNLETMTTRLIMKKNNEQCQVAGMDIYCDCLIFSDVASGKVKLIDENGSIIDVAGSGAGHDRDGSDKFATLARPYGIACEEKTIYLCDTSISTSSKNDNKFKGNK
;
A
#
# COMPACT_ATOMS: atom_id res chain seq x y z
N MET A 1 3.28 -3.04 -33.54
CA MET A 1 4.32 -3.42 -34.53
C MET A 1 4.09 -2.76 -35.90
N TYR A 2 2.91 -2.88 -36.51
CA TYR A 2 2.60 -2.29 -37.83
C TYR A 2 2.92 -0.78 -37.91
N LYS A 3 2.43 0.04 -36.98
CA LYS A 3 2.70 1.49 -36.93
C LYS A 3 4.18 1.86 -36.79
N PHE A 4 4.97 1.03 -36.10
CA PHE A 4 6.41 1.24 -35.98
C PHE A 4 7.11 1.00 -37.32
N LEU A 5 6.83 -0.14 -37.95
CA LEU A 5 7.39 -0.47 -39.26
C LEU A 5 7.01 0.58 -40.30
N THR A 6 5.73 0.97 -40.39
CA THR A 6 5.27 2.05 -41.27
C THR A 6 6.06 3.34 -41.05
N ASN A 7 6.21 3.79 -39.80
CA ASN A 7 6.87 5.06 -39.50
C ASN A 7 8.39 5.02 -39.73
N VAL A 8 9.01 3.85 -39.57
CA VAL A 8 10.40 3.60 -39.97
C VAL A 8 10.56 3.68 -41.49
N PHE A 9 9.64 3.07 -42.26
CA PHE A 9 9.66 3.14 -43.72
C PHE A 9 9.46 4.59 -44.19
N ASP A 10 8.51 5.31 -43.61
CA ASP A 10 8.29 6.73 -43.91
C ASP A 10 9.58 7.56 -43.67
N TYR A 11 10.25 7.33 -42.54
CA TYR A 11 11.52 7.98 -42.22
C TYR A 11 12.65 7.62 -43.21
N ALA A 12 12.73 6.34 -43.60
CA ALA A 12 13.73 5.86 -44.56
C ALA A 12 13.51 6.45 -45.97
N LEU A 13 12.26 6.57 -46.39
CA LEU A 13 11.86 7.12 -47.69
C LEU A 13 11.87 8.67 -47.72
N THR A 14 11.93 9.32 -46.56
CA THR A 14 12.04 10.79 -46.47
C THR A 14 13.37 11.25 -47.05
N ASN A 15 13.31 12.19 -48.01
CA ASN A 15 14.48 12.80 -48.63
C ASN A 15 15.44 13.37 -47.56
N GLN A 16 16.76 13.15 -47.70
CA GLN A 16 17.77 13.55 -46.71
C GLN A 16 17.67 15.03 -46.32
N ASN A 17 17.35 15.91 -47.27
CA ASN A 17 17.19 17.35 -47.02
C ASN A 17 15.93 17.69 -46.22
N ALA A 18 14.92 16.81 -46.19
CA ALA A 18 13.66 16.98 -45.46
C ALA A 18 13.60 16.15 -44.14
N LYS A 19 14.65 15.41 -43.79
CA LYS A 19 14.66 14.60 -42.55
C LYS A 19 14.57 15.44 -41.27
N HIS A 20 14.88 16.73 -41.32
CA HIS A 20 14.76 17.64 -40.18
C HIS A 20 13.30 18.05 -39.89
N THR A 21 12.39 17.91 -40.86
CA THR A 21 10.94 18.16 -40.68
C THR A 21 10.15 16.89 -40.37
N PHE A 22 10.81 15.72 -40.37
CA PHE A 22 10.16 14.46 -40.05
C PHE A 22 9.82 14.37 -38.55
N SER A 23 8.57 14.06 -38.23
CA SER A 23 8.12 13.75 -36.88
C SER A 23 7.76 12.28 -36.75
N TRP A 24 8.29 11.65 -35.71
CA TRP A 24 7.86 10.30 -35.32
C TRP A 24 6.42 10.35 -34.82
N TYR A 25 5.66 9.28 -35.06
CA TYR A 25 4.35 9.09 -34.45
C TYR A 25 4.49 9.01 -32.92
N THR A 26 3.60 9.68 -32.20
CA THR A 26 3.58 9.70 -30.72
C THR A 26 3.64 8.29 -30.13
N GLN A 27 2.87 7.36 -30.69
CA GLN A 27 2.81 5.96 -30.26
C GLN A 27 4.16 5.22 -30.44
N VAL A 28 4.96 5.61 -31.44
CA VAL A 28 6.31 5.05 -31.65
C VAL A 28 7.28 5.61 -30.62
N LEU A 29 7.18 6.90 -30.29
CA LEU A 29 7.96 7.53 -29.22
C LEU A 29 7.62 6.93 -27.85
N GLU A 30 6.34 6.75 -27.54
CA GLU A 30 5.85 6.09 -26.32
C GLU A 30 6.36 4.66 -26.21
N PHE A 31 6.24 3.87 -27.28
CA PHE A 31 6.78 2.51 -27.32
C PHE A 31 8.28 2.48 -26.98
N TYR A 32 9.08 3.34 -27.59
CA TYR A 32 10.52 3.43 -27.32
C TYR A 32 10.83 3.92 -25.89
N ASN A 33 10.01 4.79 -25.32
CA ASN A 33 10.14 5.22 -23.92
C ASN A 33 9.82 4.07 -22.95
N SER A 34 8.79 3.26 -23.25
CA SER A 34 8.48 2.05 -22.47
C SER A 34 9.60 1.00 -22.53
N VAL A 35 10.20 0.82 -23.71
CA VAL A 35 11.39 -0.02 -23.88
C VAL A 35 12.57 0.51 -23.06
N GLN A 36 12.81 1.83 -23.06
CA GLN A 36 13.86 2.45 -22.23
C GLN A 36 13.60 2.22 -20.75
N HIS A 37 12.34 2.33 -20.33
CA HIS A 37 11.95 2.14 -18.94
C HIS A 37 12.23 0.72 -18.46
N LEU A 38 11.89 -0.30 -19.27
CA LEU A 38 12.07 -1.71 -18.90
C LEU A 38 13.50 -2.23 -19.11
N GLY A 39 14.16 -1.83 -20.19
CA GLY A 39 15.44 -2.39 -20.63
C GLY A 39 16.63 -1.42 -20.63
N GLY A 40 16.41 -0.17 -20.24
CA GLY A 40 17.43 0.88 -20.23
C GLY A 40 17.87 1.35 -21.62
N ASP A 41 18.82 2.29 -21.63
CA ASP A 41 19.35 2.87 -22.88
C ASP A 41 20.04 1.85 -23.78
N ARG A 42 20.62 0.79 -23.20
CA ARG A 42 21.26 -0.29 -23.97
C ARG A 42 20.24 -1.01 -24.84
N THR A 43 19.09 -1.38 -24.30
CA THR A 43 18.03 -2.09 -25.03
C THR A 43 17.41 -1.21 -26.12
N VAL A 44 17.22 0.08 -25.82
CA VAL A 44 16.78 1.07 -26.82
C VAL A 44 17.79 1.21 -27.95
N THR A 45 19.08 1.29 -27.62
CA THR A 45 20.16 1.45 -28.60
C THR A 45 20.31 0.19 -29.44
N PHE A 46 20.14 -0.98 -28.84
CA PHE A 46 20.10 -2.28 -29.53
C PHE A 46 18.93 -2.34 -30.52
N LEU A 47 17.71 -2.01 -30.09
CA LEU A 47 16.51 -2.02 -30.94
C LEU A 47 16.56 -0.99 -32.07
N ARG A 48 17.08 0.22 -31.78
CA ARG A 48 17.34 1.24 -32.80
C ARG A 48 18.42 0.77 -33.79
N GLY A 49 19.35 -0.03 -33.31
CA GLY A 49 20.62 -0.36 -33.95
C GLY A 49 21.58 0.84 -34.00
N PRO A 50 22.87 0.62 -34.33
CA PRO A 50 23.88 1.67 -34.42
C PRO A 50 23.70 2.45 -35.72
N VAL A 51 22.63 3.24 -35.82
CA VAL A 51 22.39 4.11 -36.98
C VAL A 51 23.41 5.25 -36.90
N HIS A 52 24.46 5.12 -37.71
CA HIS A 52 25.58 6.07 -37.88
C HIS A 52 26.45 6.30 -36.63
N GLU A 53 26.58 5.30 -35.76
CA GLU A 53 27.57 5.35 -34.68
C GLU A 53 28.98 5.54 -35.28
N GLY A 54 29.71 6.57 -34.81
CA GLY A 54 31.05 6.91 -35.30
C GLY A 54 31.12 7.79 -36.56
N GLN A 55 30.01 8.15 -37.21
CA GLN A 55 30.02 8.89 -38.49
C GLN A 55 30.02 10.43 -38.35
N GLY A 56 29.93 10.96 -37.13
CA GLY A 56 29.99 12.41 -36.86
C GLY A 56 28.88 13.24 -37.55
N ARG A 57 29.00 14.57 -37.51
CA ARG A 57 28.02 15.50 -38.12
C ARG A 57 28.09 15.55 -39.66
N GLY A 58 29.12 14.96 -40.28
CA GLY A 58 29.38 15.04 -41.73
C GLY A 58 29.45 13.71 -42.49
N GLY A 59 29.19 12.57 -41.85
CA GLY A 59 29.23 11.27 -42.52
C GLY A 59 28.07 11.04 -43.51
N THR A 60 28.31 10.20 -44.52
CA THR A 60 27.36 9.90 -45.59
C THR A 60 26.17 9.11 -45.03
N LYS A 61 24.97 9.73 -44.99
CA LYS A 61 23.75 9.16 -44.40
C LYS A 61 22.92 8.33 -45.40
N THR A 62 23.57 7.49 -46.19
CA THR A 62 22.89 6.65 -47.19
C THR A 62 22.36 5.39 -46.52
N PHE A 63 21.07 5.09 -46.70
CA PHE A 63 20.41 3.91 -46.15
C PHE A 63 20.62 2.73 -47.10
N THR A 64 21.12 1.59 -46.60
CA THR A 64 21.22 0.33 -47.35
C THR A 64 20.55 -0.81 -46.60
N PHE A 65 19.76 -1.61 -47.31
CA PHE A 65 18.96 -2.71 -46.75
C PHE A 65 19.84 -3.86 -46.20
N GLU A 66 21.06 -4.03 -46.71
CA GLU A 66 22.01 -5.05 -46.25
C GLU A 66 22.54 -4.79 -44.83
N ASN A 67 22.41 -3.56 -44.31
CA ASN A 67 22.81 -3.17 -42.96
C ASN A 67 21.59 -2.98 -42.03
N SER A 68 20.52 -3.75 -42.24
CA SER A 68 19.17 -3.53 -41.71
C SER A 68 19.13 -3.41 -40.18
N LYS A 69 19.36 -2.19 -39.72
CA LYS A 69 19.06 -1.70 -38.38
C LYS A 69 17.63 -1.20 -38.43
N LEU A 70 16.77 -1.72 -37.57
CA LEU A 70 15.33 -1.43 -37.55
C LEU A 70 15.01 0.08 -37.51
N GLY A 71 15.98 0.93 -37.16
CA GLY A 71 15.80 2.37 -37.10
C GLY A 71 14.87 2.75 -35.95
N GLY A 72 14.84 4.03 -35.60
CA GLY A 72 14.00 4.48 -34.51
C GLY A 72 14.35 5.87 -34.01
N PRO A 73 13.48 6.44 -33.16
CA PRO A 73 13.62 7.80 -32.68
C PRO A 73 14.90 7.98 -31.85
N SER A 74 15.59 9.10 -32.09
CA SER A 74 16.77 9.49 -31.32
C SER A 74 16.40 9.85 -29.87
N TYR A 75 17.38 9.87 -28.96
CA TYR A 75 17.17 10.40 -27.60
C TYR A 75 16.51 11.78 -27.63
N ASN A 76 16.96 12.69 -28.50
CA ASN A 76 16.42 14.04 -28.60
C ASN A 76 14.98 14.09 -29.12
N SER A 77 14.60 13.16 -29.99
CA SER A 77 13.22 13.05 -30.47
C SER A 77 12.30 12.53 -29.35
N ARG A 78 12.78 11.56 -28.57
CA ARG A 78 12.06 10.96 -27.45
C ARG A 78 11.98 11.88 -26.23
N SER A 79 13.03 12.64 -25.95
CA SER A 79 13.09 13.54 -24.80
C SER A 79 12.10 14.70 -24.88
N LYS A 80 11.66 15.05 -26.09
CA LYS A 80 10.57 16.00 -26.34
C LYS A 80 9.20 15.46 -25.91
N LEU A 81 9.04 14.14 -25.87
CA LEU A 81 7.83 13.45 -25.42
C LEU A 81 8.05 12.80 -24.05
N LYS A 82 8.58 13.57 -23.10
CA LYS A 82 8.59 13.17 -21.69
C LYS A 82 7.33 13.71 -21.03
N SER A 83 6.64 12.85 -20.31
CA SER A 83 5.59 13.27 -19.38
C SER A 83 6.18 14.30 -18.40
N GLY A 84 5.43 15.34 -18.06
CA GLY A 84 5.82 16.24 -16.99
C GLY A 84 6.01 15.46 -15.68
N TYR A 85 7.00 15.85 -14.88
CA TYR A 85 7.19 15.37 -13.51
C TYR A 85 7.20 16.55 -12.56
N THR A 86 7.06 16.32 -11.26
CA THR A 86 7.22 17.36 -10.25
C THR A 86 8.34 16.99 -9.28
N ASN A 87 9.07 18.00 -8.82
CA ASN A 87 10.09 17.90 -7.77
C ASN A 87 9.55 18.37 -6.40
N LYS A 88 8.25 18.67 -6.33
CA LYS A 88 7.58 19.16 -5.12
C LYS A 88 6.94 18.02 -4.34
N SER A 89 7.03 18.13 -3.03
CA SER A 89 6.33 17.26 -2.08
C SER A 89 4.81 17.49 -2.16
N GLY A 90 4.02 16.42 -2.09
CA GLY A 90 2.57 16.48 -1.92
C GLY A 90 1.78 15.48 -2.80
N VAL A 91 0.46 15.66 -2.87
CA VAL A 91 -0.46 14.80 -3.64
C VAL A 91 -0.52 15.26 -5.10
N HIS A 92 -0.28 14.33 -6.03
CA HIS A 92 -0.22 14.62 -7.46
C HIS A 92 -1.61 14.55 -8.10
N LYS A 93 -2.13 15.69 -8.58
CA LYS A 93 -3.50 15.80 -9.13
C LYS A 93 -3.77 14.83 -10.28
N ASN A 94 -2.84 14.72 -11.22
CA ASN A 94 -2.98 13.86 -12.38
C ASN A 94 -3.06 12.38 -12.00
N VAL A 95 -2.30 11.94 -11.00
CA VAL A 95 -2.31 10.54 -10.56
C VAL A 95 -3.57 10.20 -9.81
N ILE A 96 -4.03 11.07 -8.89
CA ILE A 96 -5.29 10.85 -8.16
C ILE A 96 -6.52 10.92 -9.08
N ASP A 97 -6.55 11.84 -10.05
CA ASP A 97 -7.63 11.91 -11.05
C ASP A 97 -7.64 10.66 -11.95
N THR A 98 -6.45 10.18 -12.35
CA THR A 98 -6.32 8.91 -13.08
C THR A 98 -6.81 7.74 -12.23
N PHE A 99 -6.43 7.70 -10.95
CA PHE A 99 -6.90 6.67 -10.03
C PHE A 99 -8.42 6.68 -9.93
N GLN A 100 -9.03 7.83 -9.63
CA GLN A 100 -10.49 7.97 -9.60
C GLN A 100 -11.14 7.53 -10.90
N THR A 101 -10.57 7.90 -12.05
CA THR A 101 -11.10 7.53 -13.36
C THR A 101 -11.06 6.02 -13.59
N ILE A 102 -9.93 5.36 -13.30
CA ILE A 102 -9.80 3.92 -13.45
C ILE A 102 -10.72 3.19 -12.47
N SER A 103 -10.80 3.66 -11.22
CA SER A 103 -11.68 3.08 -10.19
C SER A 103 -13.13 3.04 -10.65
N HIS A 104 -13.66 4.16 -11.17
CA HIS A 104 -15.05 4.20 -11.63
C HIS A 104 -15.32 3.40 -12.91
N LEU A 105 -14.29 3.14 -13.74
CA LEU A 105 -14.46 2.42 -15.00
C LEU A 105 -14.32 0.90 -14.85
N LYS A 106 -13.53 0.45 -13.87
CA LYS A 106 -13.14 -0.96 -13.76
C LYS A 106 -13.63 -1.66 -12.50
N LEU A 107 -14.02 -0.91 -11.47
CA LEU A 107 -14.36 -1.49 -10.17
C LEU A 107 -15.85 -1.35 -9.90
N GLU A 108 -16.40 -2.38 -9.27
CA GLU A 108 -17.72 -2.33 -8.66
C GLU A 108 -17.67 -1.41 -7.42
N PRO A 109 -18.51 -0.38 -7.33
CA PRO A 109 -18.51 0.55 -6.21
C PRO A 109 -19.11 -0.11 -4.96
N GLN A 110 -18.44 0.05 -3.80
CA GLN A 110 -18.95 -0.48 -2.52
C GLN A 110 -20.19 0.27 -2.02
N PHE A 111 -20.38 1.50 -2.50
CA PHE A 111 -21.60 2.27 -2.27
C PHE A 111 -21.94 3.06 -3.52
N SER A 112 -23.19 2.96 -3.96
CA SER A 112 -23.70 3.70 -5.10
C SER A 112 -25.14 4.11 -4.82
N ASN A 113 -25.44 5.39 -5.03
CA ASN A 113 -26.80 5.91 -5.08
C ASN A 113 -26.91 6.94 -6.22
N SER A 114 -28.07 7.60 -6.35
CA SER A 114 -28.31 8.59 -7.42
C SER A 114 -27.35 9.79 -7.42
N THR A 115 -26.69 10.07 -6.29
CA THR A 115 -25.86 11.27 -6.08
C THR A 115 -24.38 10.98 -5.88
N VAL A 116 -24.01 9.80 -5.39
CA VAL A 116 -22.65 9.46 -4.96
C VAL A 116 -22.31 8.03 -5.33
N ILE A 117 -21.12 7.86 -5.91
CA ILE A 117 -20.46 6.57 -6.11
C ILE A 117 -19.18 6.58 -5.26
N VAL A 118 -18.96 5.55 -4.46
CA VAL A 118 -17.81 5.46 -3.57
C VAL A 118 -17.02 4.19 -3.84
N VAL A 119 -15.73 4.39 -4.07
CA VAL A 119 -14.75 3.31 -4.17
C VAL A 119 -13.83 3.35 -2.95
N THR A 120 -13.72 2.22 -2.28
CA THR A 120 -12.88 2.06 -1.10
C THR A 120 -11.45 1.71 -1.52
N VAL A 121 -10.47 2.30 -0.83
CA VAL A 121 -9.04 2.08 -1.11
C VAL A 121 -8.26 1.89 0.19
N ALA A 122 -7.24 1.05 0.16
CA ALA A 122 -6.19 1.02 1.16
C ALA A 122 -5.15 2.10 0.83
N VAL A 123 -4.69 2.82 1.85
CA VAL A 123 -3.63 3.83 1.71
C VAL A 123 -2.43 3.40 2.53
N ALA A 124 -1.30 3.18 1.86
CA ALA A 124 -0.04 2.83 2.50
C ALA A 124 1.02 3.88 2.17
N SER A 125 1.92 4.14 3.11
CA SER A 125 3.08 5.01 2.87
C SER A 125 4.34 4.29 3.32
N ASP A 126 5.40 4.40 2.51
CA ASP A 126 6.72 3.88 2.86
C ASP A 126 7.83 4.83 2.41
N GLY A 127 8.92 4.82 3.17
CA GLY A 127 10.06 5.72 3.01
C GLY A 127 11.24 5.02 2.33
N THR A 128 11.75 5.63 1.26
CA THR A 128 13.00 5.20 0.63
C THR A 128 14.12 6.18 0.96
N ALA A 129 15.23 5.68 1.50
CA ALA A 129 16.39 6.49 1.80
C ALA A 129 17.03 7.06 0.52
N LEU A 130 17.32 8.36 0.54
CA LEU A 130 17.98 9.08 -0.53
C LEU A 130 19.37 9.53 -0.09
N LYS A 131 20.31 9.54 -1.04
CA LYS A 131 21.63 10.13 -0.80
C LYS A 131 21.48 11.66 -0.69
N PRO A 132 21.87 12.27 0.46
CA PRO A 132 21.80 13.72 0.62
C PRO A 132 22.73 14.40 -0.39
N SER A 133 22.16 15.19 -1.30
CA SER A 133 22.92 15.96 -2.29
C SER A 133 22.05 17.04 -2.91
N ILE A 134 22.67 18.11 -3.39
CA ILE A 134 22.01 19.13 -4.23
C ILE A 134 22.27 18.76 -5.69
N GLN A 135 21.22 18.79 -6.51
CA GLN A 135 21.33 18.64 -7.95
C GLN A 135 20.59 19.78 -8.65
N PHE A 136 21.02 20.12 -9.86
CA PHE A 136 20.33 21.10 -10.68
C PHE A 136 19.31 20.39 -11.57
N ASP A 137 18.05 20.80 -11.46
CA ASP A 137 16.98 20.37 -12.34
C ASP A 137 16.97 21.26 -13.60
N PRO A 138 17.33 20.73 -14.79
CA PRO A 138 17.40 21.53 -16.00
C PRO A 138 16.02 21.89 -16.58
N LEU A 139 14.96 21.15 -16.22
CA LEU A 139 13.61 21.39 -16.72
C LEU A 139 13.00 22.58 -15.97
N TYR A 140 13.07 22.56 -14.65
CA TYR A 140 12.54 23.63 -13.79
C TYR A 140 13.54 24.76 -13.55
N LYS A 141 14.81 24.56 -13.91
CA LYS A 141 15.94 25.48 -13.66
C LYS A 141 16.09 25.81 -12.17
N THR A 142 15.87 24.82 -11.32
CA THR A 142 15.91 24.95 -9.86
C THR A 142 16.89 23.97 -9.25
N ASN A 143 17.48 24.33 -8.10
CA ASN A 143 18.21 23.38 -7.29
C ASN A 143 17.24 22.49 -6.51
N VAL A 144 17.49 21.17 -6.52
CA VAL A 144 16.71 20.16 -5.79
C VAL A 144 17.59 19.43 -4.79
N GLY A 145 16.98 18.83 -3.76
CA GLY A 145 17.69 18.06 -2.72
C GLY A 145 17.70 18.72 -1.33
N LEU A 146 17.12 19.90 -1.21
CA LEU A 146 16.81 20.58 0.04
C LEU A 146 15.30 20.77 0.16
N VAL A 147 14.79 20.85 1.39
CA VAL A 147 13.35 21.10 1.64
C VAL A 147 12.94 22.50 1.20
N GLU A 148 13.86 23.46 1.32
CA GLU A 148 13.67 24.85 0.90
C GLU A 148 14.31 25.09 -0.47
N GLU A 149 13.71 25.99 -1.25
CA GLU A 149 14.31 26.43 -2.51
C GLU A 149 15.48 27.37 -2.25
N ILE A 150 16.68 26.94 -2.64
CA ILE A 150 17.86 27.81 -2.71
C ILE A 150 17.95 28.38 -4.12
N ASP A 151 17.32 29.53 -4.32
CA ASP A 151 17.40 30.33 -5.53
C ASP A 151 18.37 31.52 -5.36
N ILE A 152 18.51 32.34 -6.41
CA ILE A 152 19.38 33.52 -6.38
C ILE A 152 18.93 34.51 -5.30
N LYS A 153 17.63 34.58 -5.02
CA LYS A 153 17.09 35.49 -4.00
C LYS A 153 17.50 35.04 -2.61
N TYR A 154 17.33 33.75 -2.29
CA TYR A 154 17.76 33.17 -1.03
C TYR A 154 19.23 33.46 -0.74
N VAL A 155 20.11 33.26 -1.74
CA VAL A 155 21.56 33.51 -1.59
C VAL A 155 21.87 34.99 -1.35
N LYS A 156 21.14 35.90 -1.99
CA LYS A 156 21.28 37.35 -1.75
C LYS A 156 20.81 37.77 -0.37
N ASP A 157 19.71 37.17 0.10
CA ASP A 157 19.12 37.46 1.41
C ASP A 157 19.94 36.83 2.56
N HIS A 158 20.77 35.82 2.25
CA HIS A 158 21.56 35.09 3.23
C HIS A 158 23.04 34.92 2.79
N PRO A 159 23.82 36.02 2.71
CA PRO A 159 25.18 36.00 2.19
C PRO A 159 26.16 35.20 3.07
N ASP A 160 25.85 35.02 4.36
CA ASP A 160 26.75 34.40 5.35
C ASP A 160 26.42 32.93 5.68
N VAL A 161 25.43 32.31 5.00
CA VAL A 161 25.04 30.91 5.25
C VAL A 161 26.18 29.96 4.93
N LYS A 162 26.58 29.14 5.92
CA LYS A 162 27.61 28.12 5.77
C LYS A 162 26.97 26.78 5.40
N GLY A 163 27.78 25.90 4.81
CA GLY A 163 27.33 24.54 4.45
C GLY A 163 26.84 23.72 5.64
N GLU A 164 27.33 24.01 6.85
CA GLU A 164 26.88 23.40 8.10
C GLU A 164 25.43 23.74 8.43
N ASP A 165 25.00 24.97 8.12
CA ASP A 165 23.64 25.46 8.38
C ASP A 165 22.58 24.77 7.48
N LEU A 166 23.03 24.15 6.38
CA LEU A 166 22.17 23.44 5.43
C LEU A 166 22.03 21.96 5.74
N LYS A 167 22.85 21.41 6.65
CA LYS A 167 22.96 19.96 6.89
C LYS A 167 21.62 19.31 7.27
N ASP A 168 20.82 20.01 8.07
CA ASP A 168 19.52 19.52 8.54
C ASP A 168 18.39 19.74 7.53
N ARG A 169 18.64 20.51 6.46
CA ARG A 169 17.66 20.81 5.40
C ARG A 169 17.77 19.86 4.22
N PHE A 170 18.81 19.02 4.16
CA PHE A 170 18.96 18.02 3.10
C PHE A 170 17.84 17.00 3.15
N VAL A 171 17.23 16.78 1.99
CA VAL A 171 16.33 15.66 1.76
C VAL A 171 17.14 14.37 1.88
N THR A 172 16.69 13.48 2.75
CA THR A 172 17.34 12.19 3.03
C THR A 172 16.42 11.00 2.81
N GLU A 173 15.14 11.26 2.57
CA GLU A 173 14.12 10.24 2.35
C GLU A 173 13.06 10.78 1.39
N ALA A 174 12.55 9.91 0.53
CA ALA A 174 11.30 10.13 -0.18
C ALA A 174 10.25 9.16 0.37
N VAL A 175 9.18 9.71 0.94
CA VAL A 175 8.04 8.95 1.42
C VAL A 175 6.99 8.90 0.33
N VAL A 176 6.76 7.71 -0.23
CA VAL A 176 5.77 7.49 -1.29
C VAL A 176 4.49 6.98 -0.66
N THR A 177 3.36 7.58 -1.02
CA THR A 177 2.04 7.09 -0.64
C THR A 177 1.36 6.46 -1.83
N VAL A 178 0.93 5.22 -1.64
CA VAL A 178 0.27 4.40 -2.63
C VAL A 178 -1.19 4.20 -2.21
N CYS A 179 -2.09 4.43 -3.15
CA CYS A 179 -3.47 3.96 -3.05
C CYS A 179 -3.56 2.63 -3.79
N THR A 180 -4.14 1.64 -3.11
CA THR A 180 -4.46 0.34 -3.66
C THR A 180 -5.96 0.14 -3.50
N ASP A 181 -6.65 -0.30 -4.55
CA ASP A 181 -8.06 -0.63 -4.41
C ASP A 181 -8.25 -1.84 -3.49
N VAL A 182 -9.43 -1.97 -2.87
CA VAL A 182 -9.71 -3.08 -1.93
C VAL A 182 -9.75 -4.44 -2.64
N SER A 183 -10.06 -4.49 -3.93
CA SER A 183 -9.99 -5.72 -4.75
C SER A 183 -8.56 -6.03 -5.21
N ASN A 184 -7.57 -5.23 -4.83
CA ASN A 184 -6.15 -5.36 -5.16
C ASN A 184 -5.88 -5.54 -6.67
N CYS A 185 -6.73 -4.95 -7.51
CA CYS A 185 -6.67 -5.04 -8.96
C CYS A 185 -5.67 -4.03 -9.56
N PHE A 186 -5.44 -2.88 -8.92
CA PHE A 186 -4.44 -1.91 -9.29
C PHE A 186 -4.05 -0.97 -8.13
N ALA A 187 -2.84 -0.42 -8.22
CA ALA A 187 -2.32 0.54 -7.26
C ALA A 187 -1.60 1.69 -7.98
N LEU A 188 -1.71 2.91 -7.47
CA LEU A 188 -0.97 4.06 -7.98
C LEU A 188 -0.31 4.88 -6.86
N PRO A 189 0.92 5.39 -7.07
CA PRO A 189 1.60 6.28 -6.14
C PRO A 189 1.02 7.69 -6.24
N ILE A 190 0.08 8.02 -5.36
CA ILE A 190 -0.68 9.27 -5.40
C ILE A 190 0.06 10.48 -4.82
N ALA A 191 1.06 10.26 -3.97
CA ALA A 191 1.81 11.33 -3.32
C ALA A 191 3.26 10.94 -3.07
N VAL A 192 4.14 11.94 -3.08
CA VAL A 192 5.55 11.80 -2.71
C VAL A 192 5.91 12.96 -1.80
N ASP A 193 6.52 12.68 -0.65
CA ASP A 193 7.03 13.72 0.24
C ASP A 193 8.55 13.55 0.45
N TYR A 194 9.29 14.60 0.12
CA TYR A 194 10.73 14.66 0.31
C TYR A 194 11.04 15.19 1.71
N MET A 195 11.60 14.32 2.56
CA MET A 195 11.80 14.59 3.98
C MET A 195 13.28 14.69 4.36
N PRO A 196 13.64 15.65 5.23
CA PRO A 196 14.96 15.69 5.81
C PRO A 196 15.11 14.65 6.92
N LYS A 197 16.33 14.49 7.44
CA LYS A 197 16.59 13.57 8.55
C LYS A 197 15.98 14.09 9.86
N GLY A 198 16.00 15.41 10.06
CA GLY A 198 15.34 16.10 11.18
C GLY A 198 13.85 16.38 10.92
N GLY A 199 13.12 16.89 11.91
CA GLY A 199 11.76 17.42 11.71
C GLY A 199 10.61 16.40 11.58
N LYS A 200 10.90 15.08 11.62
CA LYS A 200 9.89 14.00 11.64
C LYS A 200 9.25 13.83 13.02
N ILE A 201 8.56 14.86 13.48
CA ILE A 201 7.81 14.81 14.74
C ILE A 201 6.45 14.16 14.46
N GLY A 202 5.96 13.31 15.37
CA GLY A 202 4.69 12.60 15.19
C GLY A 202 3.53 13.52 14.85
N ALA A 203 3.47 14.72 15.43
CA ALA A 203 2.45 15.72 15.11
C ALA A 203 2.49 16.20 13.65
N ASN A 204 3.69 16.42 13.09
CA ASN A 204 3.86 16.85 11.69
C ASN A 204 3.46 15.72 10.73
N ILE A 205 3.84 14.48 11.06
CA ILE A 205 3.47 13.30 10.27
C ILE A 205 1.96 13.08 10.31
N LEU A 206 1.34 13.22 11.48
CA LEU A 206 -0.11 13.12 11.63
C LEU A 206 -0.82 14.18 10.79
N GLN A 207 -0.39 15.44 10.87
CA GLN A 207 -0.98 16.53 10.10
C GLN A 207 -0.86 16.26 8.59
N LEU A 208 0.32 15.82 8.13
CA LEU A 208 0.55 15.41 6.75
C LEU A 208 -0.40 14.29 6.30
N MET A 209 -0.60 13.26 7.13
CA MET A 209 -1.54 12.17 6.86
C MET A 209 -2.99 12.67 6.76
N LEU A 210 -3.42 13.51 7.70
CA LEU A 210 -4.77 14.08 7.71
C LEU A 210 -5.03 14.94 6.45
N ASP A 211 -4.05 15.75 6.06
CA ASP A 211 -4.13 16.62 4.90
C ASP A 211 -4.22 15.82 3.59
N ARG A 212 -3.48 14.70 3.49
CA ARG A 212 -3.60 13.77 2.36
C ARG A 212 -4.97 13.10 2.31
N ILE A 213 -5.49 12.63 3.44
CA ILE A 213 -6.82 12.00 3.52
C ILE A 213 -7.89 13.01 3.08
N ARG A 214 -7.80 14.27 3.52
CA ARG A 214 -8.70 15.34 3.09
C ARG A 214 -8.69 15.53 1.58
N LEU A 215 -7.51 15.58 0.96
CA LEU A 215 -7.37 15.68 -0.49
C LEU A 215 -7.93 14.45 -1.22
N LEU A 216 -7.76 13.25 -0.66
CA LEU A 216 -8.30 12.01 -1.23
C LEU A 216 -9.83 11.95 -1.22
N HIS A 217 -10.46 12.54 -0.21
CA HIS A 217 -11.92 12.56 -0.06
C HIS A 217 -12.60 13.66 -0.88
N VAL A 218 -11.83 14.52 -1.56
CA VAL A 218 -12.38 15.52 -2.49
C VAL A 218 -13.11 14.81 -3.63
N CYS A 219 -14.32 15.26 -3.92
CA CYS A 219 -15.13 14.70 -4.98
C CYS A 219 -14.48 14.93 -6.36
N ARG A 220 -14.66 14.00 -7.31
CA ARG A 220 -14.00 14.09 -8.62
C ARG A 220 -14.21 15.42 -9.34
N LYS A 221 -15.42 15.98 -9.27
CA LYS A 221 -15.74 17.27 -9.88
C LYS A 221 -14.95 18.43 -9.27
N CYS A 222 -14.88 18.50 -7.94
CA CYS A 222 -14.08 19.53 -7.29
C CYS A 222 -12.59 19.32 -7.53
N LEU A 223 -12.12 18.07 -7.56
CA LEU A 223 -10.73 17.73 -7.83
C LEU A 223 -10.28 18.22 -9.21
N THR A 224 -11.09 18.04 -10.26
CA THR A 224 -10.77 18.52 -11.61
C THR A 224 -10.72 20.04 -11.70
N GLU A 225 -11.54 20.75 -10.92
CA GLU A 225 -11.56 22.22 -10.82
C GLU A 225 -10.42 22.80 -9.95
N MET A 226 -9.81 22.01 -9.06
CA MET A 226 -8.76 22.50 -8.16
C MET A 226 -7.52 22.99 -8.91
N HIS A 227 -7.00 24.15 -8.51
CA HIS A 227 -5.72 24.65 -8.99
C HIS A 227 -4.57 23.77 -8.47
N THR A 228 -3.47 23.70 -9.22
CA THR A 228 -2.26 22.99 -8.80
C THR A 228 -1.04 23.86 -9.00
N THR A 229 -0.04 23.67 -8.13
CA THR A 229 1.29 24.25 -8.31
C THR A 229 2.25 23.12 -8.63
N ASN A 230 2.90 23.15 -9.79
CA ASN A 230 3.75 22.04 -10.27
C ASN A 230 3.07 20.67 -10.14
N PHE A 231 1.80 20.57 -10.57
CA PHE A 231 0.98 19.35 -10.50
C PHE A 231 0.61 18.84 -9.10
N VAL A 232 1.01 19.54 -8.03
CA VAL A 232 0.69 19.21 -6.64
C VAL A 232 -0.56 19.97 -6.17
N LEU A 233 -1.43 19.26 -5.45
CA LEU A 233 -2.62 19.82 -4.81
C LEU A 233 -2.29 20.48 -3.48
N ASN A 234 -2.98 21.58 -3.17
CA ASN A 234 -2.90 22.24 -1.87
C ASN A 234 -4.21 22.05 -1.10
N VAL A 235 -4.11 21.71 0.19
CA VAL A 235 -5.26 21.54 1.09
C VAL A 235 -6.00 22.86 1.29
N ALA A 236 -5.30 23.99 1.24
CA ALA A 236 -5.91 25.32 1.36
C ALA A 236 -6.89 25.65 0.20
N ASP A 237 -6.73 24.98 -0.96
CA ASP A 237 -7.57 25.19 -2.14
C ASP A 237 -8.81 24.27 -2.15
N ILE A 238 -9.02 23.47 -1.10
CA ILE A 238 -10.18 22.58 -1.00
C ILE A 238 -11.46 23.41 -0.80
N ASN A 239 -12.24 23.52 -1.86
CA ASN A 239 -13.58 24.13 -1.84
C ASN A 239 -14.71 23.09 -1.85
N CYS A 240 -14.38 21.81 -1.62
CA CYS A 240 -15.36 20.72 -1.63
C CYS A 240 -16.17 20.69 -0.32
N LYS A 241 -17.44 21.10 -0.40
CA LYS A 241 -18.38 21.13 0.74
C LYS A 241 -19.05 19.77 1.04
N SER A 242 -18.35 18.66 0.80
CA SER A 242 -18.81 17.32 1.24
C SER A 242 -18.47 17.05 2.71
N HIS A 243 -17.56 17.84 3.30
CA HIS A 243 -17.12 17.72 4.68
C HIS A 243 -17.90 18.64 5.64
N CYS A 244 -18.25 18.13 6.83
CA CYS A 244 -18.86 18.91 7.91
C CYS A 244 -18.27 18.48 9.26
N ASN A 245 -17.59 19.41 9.94
CA ASN A 245 -16.98 19.14 11.26
C ASN A 245 -18.03 18.79 12.31
N GLU A 246 -19.21 19.41 12.27
CA GLU A 246 -20.25 19.16 13.27
C GLU A 246 -20.86 17.77 13.09
N CYS A 247 -21.12 17.34 11.84
CA CYS A 247 -21.59 15.98 11.59
C CYS A 247 -20.56 14.94 12.06
N LEU A 248 -19.27 15.18 11.80
CA LEU A 248 -18.20 14.28 12.20
C LEU A 248 -18.07 14.20 13.72
N ARG A 249 -18.20 15.33 14.42
CA ARG A 249 -18.13 15.40 15.88
C ARG A 249 -19.32 14.70 16.55
N LEU A 250 -20.52 14.86 16.00
CA LEU A 250 -21.74 14.27 16.54
C LEU A 250 -21.96 12.82 16.10
N MET A 251 -21.15 12.29 15.17
CA MET A 251 -21.34 10.99 14.53
C MET A 251 -22.75 10.80 13.92
N THR A 252 -23.39 11.90 13.55
CA THR A 252 -24.74 11.96 12.97
C THR A 252 -24.88 13.18 12.08
N THR A 253 -25.88 13.20 11.21
CA THR A 253 -26.11 14.34 10.30
C THR A 253 -26.75 15.48 11.08
N CYS A 254 -26.13 16.66 11.11
CA CYS A 254 -26.73 17.85 11.73
C CYS A 254 -27.90 18.40 10.90
N ASP A 255 -28.81 19.15 11.54
CA ASP A 255 -30.04 19.65 10.91
C ASP A 255 -29.78 20.42 9.61
N ASN A 256 -28.75 21.28 9.61
CA ASN A 256 -28.35 22.02 8.40
C ASN A 256 -27.96 21.09 7.25
N CYS A 257 -27.27 19.99 7.53
CA CYS A 257 -26.86 19.04 6.49
C CYS A 257 -28.03 18.17 6.03
N LEU A 258 -28.97 17.86 6.93
CA LEU A 258 -30.19 17.14 6.61
C LEU A 258 -31.09 17.97 5.67
N LEU A 259 -31.22 19.28 5.91
CA LEU A 259 -31.95 20.21 5.07
C LEU A 259 -31.37 20.33 3.65
N ILE A 260 -30.06 20.18 3.49
CA ILE A 260 -29.37 20.18 2.19
C ILE A 260 -29.54 18.82 1.46
N GLY A 261 -30.12 17.82 2.13
CA GLY A 261 -30.36 16.48 1.56
C GLY A 261 -29.21 15.49 1.79
N HIS A 262 -28.31 15.75 2.74
CA HIS A 262 -27.28 14.77 3.09
C HIS A 262 -27.85 13.67 4.00
N SER A 263 -27.51 12.43 3.71
CA SER A 263 -27.97 11.24 4.45
C SER A 263 -26.93 10.63 5.39
N SER A 264 -25.68 11.11 5.34
CA SER A 264 -24.57 10.55 6.13
C SER A 264 -23.74 11.63 6.81
N HIS A 265 -23.20 11.31 7.97
CA HIS A 265 -22.19 12.15 8.64
C HIS A 265 -20.79 11.98 8.05
N VAL A 266 -20.54 10.92 7.27
CA VAL A 266 -19.25 10.58 6.66
C VAL A 266 -19.04 11.41 5.39
N PRO A 267 -17.95 12.22 5.28
CA PRO A 267 -17.73 13.10 4.13
C PRO A 267 -17.67 12.39 2.77
N ALA A 268 -17.08 11.19 2.71
CA ALA A 268 -16.97 10.41 1.48
C ALA A 268 -18.31 9.84 0.97
N LEU A 269 -19.34 9.78 1.82
CA LEU A 269 -20.68 9.28 1.47
C LEU A 269 -21.64 10.42 1.07
N ARG A 270 -21.12 11.64 0.89
CA ARG A 270 -21.92 12.85 0.62
C ARG A 270 -21.49 13.48 -0.68
N ALA A 271 -22.46 13.79 -1.54
CA ALA A 271 -22.23 14.69 -2.65
C ALA A 271 -21.89 16.09 -2.10
N CYS A 272 -21.02 16.85 -2.75
CA CYS A 272 -20.80 18.24 -2.36
C CYS A 272 -21.94 19.13 -2.86
N THR A 273 -22.10 20.33 -2.30
CA THR A 273 -23.19 21.25 -2.67
C THR A 273 -23.21 21.59 -4.17
N LYS A 274 -22.05 21.64 -4.82
CA LYS A 274 -21.97 21.84 -6.28
C LYS A 274 -22.51 20.64 -7.05
N CYS A 275 -22.11 19.42 -6.66
CA CYS A 275 -22.60 18.21 -7.30
C CYS A 275 -24.12 18.04 -7.12
N ILE A 276 -24.65 18.42 -5.96
CA ILE A 276 -26.11 18.43 -5.70
C ILE A 276 -26.81 19.45 -6.61
N ALA A 277 -26.29 20.68 -6.70
CA ALA A 277 -26.89 21.74 -7.52
C ALA A 277 -26.89 21.41 -9.02
N ASP A 278 -25.88 20.68 -9.50
CA ASP A 278 -25.72 20.33 -10.90
C ASP A 278 -26.29 18.94 -11.26
N GLU A 279 -27.03 18.30 -10.33
CA GLU A 279 -27.55 16.92 -10.47
C GLU A 279 -26.48 15.90 -10.93
N TYR A 280 -25.23 16.15 -10.53
CA TYR A 280 -24.07 15.38 -10.97
C TYR A 280 -23.78 14.26 -9.99
N THR A 281 -23.93 13.01 -10.44
CA THR A 281 -23.49 11.84 -9.67
C THR A 281 -21.97 11.87 -9.52
N THR A 282 -21.49 12.11 -8.30
CA THR A 282 -20.07 12.32 -8.06
C THR A 282 -19.37 11.07 -7.54
N GLY A 283 -18.16 10.85 -8.04
CA GLY A 283 -17.25 9.83 -7.55
C GLY A 283 -16.43 10.30 -6.34
N HIS A 284 -16.34 9.45 -5.31
CA HIS A 284 -15.47 9.62 -4.16
C HIS A 284 -14.58 8.41 -3.96
N ILE A 285 -13.38 8.68 -3.45
CA ILE A 285 -12.51 7.64 -2.88
C ILE A 285 -12.69 7.67 -1.37
N ARG A 286 -12.89 6.49 -0.77
CA ARG A 286 -12.84 6.32 0.68
C ARG A 286 -11.55 5.58 1.06
N ALA A 287 -10.60 6.33 1.60
CA ALA A 287 -9.42 5.76 2.23
C ALA A 287 -9.79 4.99 3.51
N ILE A 288 -9.39 3.72 3.60
CA ILE A 288 -9.30 2.95 4.84
C ILE A 288 -7.87 3.06 5.33
N ALA A 289 -7.70 3.43 6.60
CA ALA A 289 -6.41 3.41 7.27
C ALA A 289 -6.11 1.97 7.71
N THR A 290 -5.07 1.36 7.17
CA THR A 290 -4.45 0.16 7.74
C THR A 290 -3.38 0.63 8.72
N ALA A 291 -3.80 1.07 9.90
CA ALA A 291 -2.86 1.44 10.95
C ALA A 291 -2.28 0.16 11.58
N LYS A 292 -0.95 0.09 11.71
CA LYS A 292 -0.36 -0.62 12.86
C LYS A 292 -0.41 0.36 14.02
N ASP A 293 -0.88 -0.07 15.18
CA ASP A 293 -0.94 0.77 16.37
C ASP A 293 0.36 1.55 16.59
N PRO A 294 0.34 2.89 16.57
CA PRO A 294 1.52 3.68 16.82
C PRO A 294 1.93 3.50 18.29
N LYS A 295 2.91 2.64 18.53
CA LYS A 295 3.47 2.42 19.88
C LYS A 295 4.44 3.54 20.24
N LEU A 296 4.16 4.26 21.33
CA LEU A 296 5.07 5.24 21.90
C LEU A 296 6.36 4.53 22.36
N LYS A 297 7.51 4.91 21.79
CA LYS A 297 8.82 4.38 22.22
C LYS A 297 9.31 5.10 23.46
N VAL A 298 8.74 4.76 24.61
CA VAL A 298 9.04 5.37 25.92
C VAL A 298 10.53 5.36 26.26
N THR A 299 11.28 4.35 25.80
CA THR A 299 12.73 4.25 26.00
C THR A 299 13.54 5.37 25.34
N THR A 300 12.98 6.05 24.34
CA THR A 300 13.66 7.12 23.57
C THR A 300 13.32 8.53 24.07
N LEU A 301 12.39 8.66 25.01
CA LEU A 301 11.94 9.95 25.54
C LEU A 301 12.96 10.56 26.49
N ARG A 302 13.18 11.88 26.39
CA ARG A 302 14.02 12.62 27.34
C ARG A 302 13.25 12.85 28.64
N LYS A 303 13.95 13.20 29.71
CA LYS A 303 13.36 13.41 31.04
C LYS A 303 12.20 14.42 31.02
N ASN A 304 12.35 15.53 30.29
CA ASN A 304 11.30 16.55 30.17
C ASN A 304 10.04 16.00 29.45
N ASP A 305 10.23 15.25 28.36
CA ASP A 305 9.14 14.63 27.60
C ASP A 305 8.41 13.57 28.46
N LEU A 306 9.15 12.81 29.28
CA LEU A 306 8.58 11.85 30.24
C LEU A 306 7.72 12.55 31.29
N HIS A 307 8.19 13.68 31.84
CA HIS A 307 7.40 14.47 32.78
C HIS A 307 6.12 15.01 32.15
N GLU A 308 6.18 15.47 30.91
CA GLU A 308 5.01 15.98 30.19
C GLU A 308 3.99 14.86 29.92
N GLU A 309 4.43 13.71 29.41
CA GLU A 309 3.56 12.56 29.12
C GLU A 309 2.93 11.96 30.38
N LEU A 310 3.65 11.93 31.51
CA LEU A 310 3.10 11.49 32.81
C LEU A 310 2.08 12.50 33.37
N ARG A 311 2.34 13.81 33.25
CA ARG A 311 1.37 14.85 33.65
C ARG A 311 0.07 14.78 32.87
N LYS A 312 0.12 14.57 31.54
CA LYS A 312 -1.07 14.38 30.70
C LYS A 312 -1.96 13.24 31.18
N ARG A 313 -1.37 12.25 31.85
CA ARG A 313 -2.05 11.05 32.36
C ARG A 313 -2.32 11.10 33.88
N ASN A 314 -2.14 12.27 34.51
CA ASN A 314 -2.27 12.45 35.96
C ASN A 314 -1.42 11.48 36.80
N ALA A 315 -0.28 11.04 36.27
CA ALA A 315 0.63 10.12 36.94
C ALA A 315 1.77 10.88 37.66
N SER A 316 2.31 10.28 38.74
CA SER A 316 3.42 10.87 39.49
C SER A 316 4.64 11.09 38.61
N THR A 317 5.26 12.27 38.74
CA THR A 317 6.48 12.66 38.04
C THR A 317 7.75 12.46 38.86
N GLU A 318 7.68 11.83 40.03
CA GLU A 318 8.84 11.63 40.91
C GLU A 318 9.65 10.40 40.52
N GLY A 319 10.98 10.55 40.48
CA GLY A 319 11.92 9.46 40.25
C GLY A 319 13.02 9.76 39.25
N ASN A 320 13.91 8.78 39.09
CA ASN A 320 14.92 8.80 38.02
C ASN A 320 14.29 8.42 36.66
N VAL A 321 15.03 8.63 35.56
CA VAL A 321 14.52 8.40 34.19
C VAL A 321 13.99 6.98 34.00
N LYS A 322 14.61 5.98 34.62
CA LYS A 322 14.22 4.58 34.51
C LYS A 322 12.87 4.32 35.19
N GLU A 323 12.67 4.88 36.38
CA GLU A 323 11.40 4.83 37.11
C GLU A 323 10.27 5.53 36.35
N LEU A 324 10.55 6.71 35.76
CA LEU A 324 9.58 7.44 34.94
C LEU A 324 9.20 6.64 33.67
N GLN A 325 10.17 6.00 33.02
CA GLN A 325 9.92 5.14 31.86
C GLN A 325 9.08 3.92 32.20
N THR A 326 9.40 3.22 33.31
CA THR A 326 8.61 2.05 33.75
C THR A 326 7.19 2.46 34.10
N ARG A 327 7.00 3.59 34.78
CA ARG A 327 5.67 4.11 35.12
C ARG A 327 4.87 4.46 33.86
N LEU A 328 5.48 5.15 32.90
CA LEU A 328 4.79 5.50 31.65
C LEU A 328 4.42 4.26 30.82
N HIS A 329 5.26 3.21 30.80
CA HIS A 329 4.89 1.93 30.18
C HIS A 329 3.64 1.32 30.84
N LYS A 330 3.62 1.26 32.17
CA LYS A 330 2.50 0.69 32.92
C LYS A 330 1.19 1.44 32.63
N GLU A 331 1.22 2.76 32.65
CA GLU A 331 0.07 3.60 32.32
C GLU A 331 -0.40 3.40 30.87
N LEU A 332 0.53 3.28 29.92
CA LEU A 332 0.19 3.00 28.52
C LEU A 332 -0.44 1.62 28.36
N ASP A 333 0.06 0.59 29.04
CA ASP A 333 -0.49 -0.76 29.01
C ASP A 333 -1.90 -0.81 29.61
N GLU A 334 -2.12 -0.12 30.74
CA GLU A 334 -3.44 0.00 31.37
C GLU A 334 -4.42 0.78 30.49
N THR A 335 -3.96 1.88 29.88
CA THR A 335 -4.77 2.67 28.94
C THR A 335 -5.10 1.87 27.68
N THR A 336 -4.15 1.09 27.16
CA THR A 336 -4.35 0.22 25.98
C THR A 336 -5.38 -0.87 26.28
N LYS A 337 -5.32 -1.51 27.45
CA LYS A 337 -6.34 -2.46 27.90
C LYS A 337 -7.72 -1.80 27.99
N LEU A 338 -7.79 -0.62 28.62
CA LEU A 338 -9.04 0.11 28.79
C LEU A 338 -9.62 0.61 27.46
N TYR A 339 -8.76 0.98 26.51
CA TYR A 339 -9.16 1.34 25.15
C TYR A 339 -9.70 0.12 24.41
N ASN A 340 -8.97 -1.01 24.40
CA ASN A 340 -9.41 -2.25 23.75
C ASN A 340 -10.76 -2.75 24.29
N ASP A 341 -10.98 -2.63 25.60
CA ASP A 341 -12.26 -2.98 26.24
C ASP A 341 -13.40 -2.01 25.84
N LYS A 342 -13.10 -0.75 25.47
CA LYS A 342 -14.08 0.26 25.05
C LYS A 342 -14.32 0.29 23.54
N THR A 343 -13.30 0.10 22.69
CA THR A 343 -13.45 0.04 21.23
C THR A 343 -14.24 -1.18 20.78
N LEU A 344 -14.22 -2.29 21.55
CA LEU A 344 -15.16 -3.41 21.44
C LEU A 344 -16.65 -2.97 21.54
N LEU A 345 -16.93 -1.80 22.11
CA LEU A 345 -18.28 -1.24 22.29
C LEU A 345 -18.58 -0.03 21.39
N THR A 346 -17.59 0.71 20.89
CA THR A 346 -17.81 2.01 20.23
C THR A 346 -17.42 2.10 18.75
N ASP A 347 -16.63 1.18 18.20
CA ASP A 347 -16.34 1.14 16.75
C ASP A 347 -17.15 0.07 15.99
N CYS A 348 -18.05 -0.62 16.70
CA CYS A 348 -19.16 -1.32 16.07
C CYS A 348 -20.11 -0.28 15.46
N VAL A 349 -19.90 0.08 14.20
CA VAL A 349 -21.04 0.26 13.31
C VAL A 349 -21.75 -1.09 13.32
N ASN A 350 -22.73 -1.23 14.23
CA ASN A 350 -23.78 -2.21 14.08
C ASN A 350 -24.44 -1.90 12.74
N LEU A 351 -23.96 -2.55 11.67
CA LEU A 351 -24.80 -2.89 10.53
C LEU A 351 -25.82 -3.87 11.09
N THR A 352 -26.82 -3.29 11.75
CA THR A 352 -28.14 -3.80 12.10
C THR A 352 -28.28 -5.32 12.12
N ASN A 353 -28.51 -5.88 13.32
CA ASN A 353 -29.37 -7.03 13.68
C ASN A 353 -30.14 -7.76 12.55
N GLN A 354 -29.47 -8.15 11.48
CA GLN A 354 -29.96 -9.09 10.50
C GLN A 354 -28.91 -10.18 10.46
N SER A 355 -29.36 -11.40 10.67
CA SER A 355 -28.59 -12.61 10.47
C SER A 355 -28.05 -12.62 9.03
N THR A 356 -26.86 -12.06 8.82
CA THR A 356 -26.18 -12.08 7.54
C THR A 356 -25.68 -13.50 7.33
N LYS A 357 -26.45 -14.29 6.59
CA LYS A 357 -25.95 -15.54 6.03
C LYS A 357 -24.91 -15.17 4.97
N PHE A 358 -23.70 -15.70 5.11
CA PHE A 358 -22.66 -15.54 4.10
C PHE A 358 -23.00 -16.42 2.89
N VAL A 359 -22.95 -15.88 1.68
CA VAL A 359 -23.35 -16.57 0.44
C VAL A 359 -22.11 -17.03 -0.33
N ASN A 360 -21.07 -16.20 -0.42
CA ASN A 360 -19.85 -16.51 -1.17
C ASN A 360 -18.62 -15.76 -0.63
N PRO A 361 -18.08 -16.17 0.53
CA PRO A 361 -16.90 -15.54 1.13
C PRO A 361 -15.65 -15.76 0.27
N VAL A 362 -14.84 -14.70 0.08
CA VAL A 362 -13.68 -14.68 -0.83
C VAL A 362 -12.38 -14.31 -0.14
N ALA A 363 -12.43 -13.48 0.91
CA ALA A 363 -11.22 -13.07 1.63
C ALA A 363 -11.50 -12.91 3.11
N ILE A 364 -10.50 -13.25 3.94
CA ILE A 364 -10.62 -13.17 5.39
C ILE A 364 -9.35 -12.56 5.97
N VAL A 365 -9.53 -11.60 6.90
CA VAL A 365 -8.43 -11.05 7.69
C VAL A 365 -8.82 -11.04 9.16
N SER A 366 -7.86 -11.40 10.01
CA SER A 366 -7.97 -11.30 11.45
C SER A 366 -7.21 -10.07 11.95
N CYS A 367 -7.87 -9.20 12.71
CA CYS A 367 -7.25 -8.03 13.33
C CYS A 367 -7.90 -7.79 14.69
N GLU A 368 -7.09 -7.64 15.75
CA GLU A 368 -7.54 -7.22 17.09
C GLU A 368 -8.69 -8.05 17.70
N GLY A 369 -8.68 -9.38 17.52
CA GLY A 369 -9.75 -10.23 18.06
C GLY A 369 -11.04 -10.25 17.23
N LEU A 370 -10.98 -9.66 16.03
CA LEU A 370 -12.09 -9.61 15.08
C LEU A 370 -11.69 -10.29 13.76
N LEU A 371 -12.66 -10.94 13.14
CA LEU A 371 -12.56 -11.56 11.83
C LEU A 371 -13.36 -10.74 10.82
N TYR A 372 -12.68 -10.26 9.79
CA TYR A 372 -13.30 -9.55 8.69
C TYR A 372 -13.44 -10.54 7.54
N VAL A 373 -14.67 -10.85 7.16
CA VAL A 373 -14.97 -11.74 6.03
C VAL A 373 -15.56 -10.90 4.91
N ALA A 374 -14.90 -10.89 3.76
CA ALA A 374 -15.41 -10.31 2.52
C ALA A 374 -16.25 -11.35 1.78
N ASP A 375 -17.52 -11.03 1.53
CA ASP A 375 -18.47 -11.83 0.76
C ASP A 375 -18.78 -11.10 -0.55
N ASN A 376 -18.85 -11.83 -1.67
CA ASN A 376 -19.12 -11.20 -2.98
C ASN A 376 -20.48 -10.49 -3.03
N ASP A 377 -21.44 -10.92 -2.20
CA ASP A 377 -22.81 -10.40 -2.20
C ASP A 377 -23.13 -9.53 -0.97
N ASN A 378 -22.20 -9.37 -0.01
CA ASN A 378 -22.38 -8.57 1.21
C ASN A 378 -21.07 -7.90 1.66
N ASN A 379 -21.17 -6.62 2.05
CA ASN A 379 -20.06 -5.86 2.63
C ASN A 379 -19.35 -6.63 3.75
N THR A 380 -18.05 -6.37 3.90
CA THR A 380 -17.16 -6.96 4.90
C THR A 380 -17.86 -7.07 6.26
N THR A 381 -18.15 -8.29 6.69
CA THR A 381 -18.84 -8.53 7.97
C THR A 381 -17.79 -8.82 9.03
N ILE A 382 -17.95 -8.18 10.19
CA ILE A 382 -17.07 -8.33 11.35
C ILE A 382 -17.65 -9.41 12.25
N LEU A 383 -16.91 -10.48 12.46
CA LEU A 383 -17.24 -11.52 13.44
C LEU A 383 -16.29 -11.39 14.64
N PRO A 384 -16.82 -11.25 15.87
CA PRO A 384 -15.95 -11.38 17.04
C PRO A 384 -15.39 -12.80 17.10
N TYR A 385 -14.20 -12.95 17.66
CA TYR A 385 -13.70 -14.27 18.04
C TYR A 385 -14.72 -14.98 18.92
N SER A 386 -14.80 -16.31 18.78
CA SER A 386 -15.47 -17.12 19.80
C SER A 386 -14.84 -16.81 21.16
N MET A 387 -15.64 -16.82 22.25
CA MET A 387 -15.12 -16.60 23.61
C MET A 387 -13.96 -17.54 23.97
N ASP A 388 -13.88 -18.67 23.29
CA ASP A 388 -12.88 -19.72 23.50
C ASP A 388 -11.60 -19.54 22.66
N TRP A 389 -11.48 -18.50 21.84
CA TRP A 389 -10.26 -18.23 21.04
C TRP A 389 -9.49 -17.07 21.64
N ALA A 390 -8.50 -17.36 22.50
CA ALA A 390 -7.70 -16.29 23.09
C ALA A 390 -6.66 -15.71 22.10
N THR A 391 -6.12 -16.56 21.22
CA THR A 391 -5.15 -16.17 20.19
C THR A 391 -5.36 -16.96 18.92
N VAL A 392 -5.43 -16.29 17.76
CA VAL A 392 -5.49 -16.95 16.44
C VAL A 392 -4.12 -16.84 15.75
N LEU A 393 -3.58 -17.97 15.27
CA LEU A 393 -2.23 -18.03 14.67
C LEU A 393 -2.25 -18.23 13.15
N GLY A 394 -3.32 -18.81 12.62
CA GLY A 394 -3.49 -19.08 11.20
C GLY A 394 -4.95 -19.32 10.86
N MET A 395 -5.27 -19.04 9.59
CA MET A 395 -6.62 -19.13 9.08
C MET A 395 -6.56 -19.52 7.61
N THR A 396 -7.54 -20.31 7.16
CA THR A 396 -7.77 -20.54 5.73
C THR A 396 -9.25 -20.72 5.45
N LEU A 397 -9.66 -20.41 4.23
CA LEU A 397 -11.05 -20.46 3.78
C LEU A 397 -11.20 -21.53 2.71
N GLN A 398 -12.15 -22.44 2.90
CA GLN A 398 -12.59 -23.38 1.88
C GLN A 398 -14.08 -23.21 1.65
N LYS A 399 -14.46 -22.55 0.55
CA LYS A 399 -15.87 -22.22 0.27
C LYS A 399 -16.44 -21.47 1.48
N SER A 400 -17.51 -21.98 2.10
CA SER A 400 -18.17 -21.38 3.27
C SER A 400 -17.61 -21.84 4.61
N LEU A 401 -16.54 -22.65 4.64
CA LEU A 401 -15.90 -23.14 5.85
C LEU A 401 -14.61 -22.37 6.12
N LEU A 402 -14.61 -21.63 7.23
CA LEU A 402 -13.43 -20.96 7.75
C LEU A 402 -12.74 -21.83 8.79
N TYR A 403 -11.49 -22.20 8.53
CA TYR A 403 -10.65 -22.90 9.49
C TYR A 403 -9.83 -21.88 10.28
N VAL A 404 -9.85 -22.00 11.59
CA VAL A 404 -9.16 -21.10 12.53
C VAL A 404 -8.28 -21.94 13.45
N SER A 405 -6.98 -21.66 13.47
CA SER A 405 -6.09 -22.21 14.50
C SER A 405 -6.05 -21.26 15.70
N SER A 406 -6.32 -21.80 16.87
CA SER A 406 -6.32 -21.09 18.13
C SER A 406 -5.53 -21.83 19.21
N ASP A 407 -5.45 -21.25 20.40
CA ASP A 407 -4.89 -21.88 21.60
C ASP A 407 -5.61 -23.17 22.01
N THR A 408 -6.88 -23.33 21.62
CA THR A 408 -7.69 -24.54 21.87
C THR A 408 -7.54 -25.62 20.78
N GLY A 409 -6.92 -25.31 19.65
CA GLY A 409 -6.76 -26.19 18.49
C GLY A 409 -7.33 -25.61 17.20
N ILE A 410 -7.76 -26.46 16.27
CA ILE A 410 -8.35 -26.04 14.99
C ILE A 410 -9.86 -26.15 15.07
N SER A 411 -10.55 -25.04 14.80
CA SER A 411 -12.00 -24.96 14.67
C SER A 411 -12.39 -24.68 13.22
N ALA A 412 -13.49 -25.26 12.75
CA ALA A 412 -14.15 -24.90 11.51
C ALA A 412 -15.43 -24.13 11.81
N VAL A 413 -15.56 -22.95 11.23
CA VAL A 413 -16.74 -22.09 11.30
C VAL A 413 -17.44 -22.19 9.97
N ASN A 414 -18.67 -22.68 9.97
CA ASN A 414 -19.53 -22.57 8.80
C ASN A 414 -20.09 -21.14 8.78
N LEU A 415 -19.69 -20.37 7.77
CA LEU A 415 -20.09 -18.97 7.63
C LEU A 415 -21.57 -18.87 7.20
N GLU A 416 -22.13 -19.79 6.42
CA GLU A 416 -23.55 -19.76 6.05
C GLU A 416 -24.48 -19.94 7.27
N THR A 417 -24.13 -20.87 8.17
CA THR A 417 -24.96 -21.24 9.33
C THR A 417 -24.51 -20.59 10.63
N MET A 418 -23.35 -19.93 10.64
CA MET A 418 -22.67 -19.39 11.82
C MET A 418 -22.41 -20.44 12.91
N THR A 419 -22.30 -21.72 12.53
CA THR A 419 -22.02 -22.81 13.47
C THR A 419 -20.54 -23.11 13.53
N THR A 420 -19.99 -23.22 14.74
CA THR A 420 -18.60 -23.60 14.97
C THR A 420 -18.50 -25.08 15.34
N ARG A 421 -17.56 -25.79 14.75
CA ARG A 421 -17.20 -27.18 15.07
C ARG A 421 -15.71 -27.28 15.35
N LEU A 422 -15.34 -27.85 16.50
CA LEU A 422 -13.95 -28.18 16.78
C LEU A 422 -13.52 -29.36 15.89
N ILE A 423 -12.48 -29.17 15.08
CA ILE A 423 -11.92 -30.18 14.17
C ILE A 423 -10.78 -30.94 14.86
N MET A 424 -9.91 -30.21 15.54
CA MET A 424 -8.80 -30.79 16.28
C MET A 424 -8.67 -30.05 17.60
N LYS A 425 -8.74 -30.79 18.72
CA LYS A 425 -8.46 -30.25 20.04
C LYS A 425 -6.96 -30.29 20.29
N LYS A 426 -6.40 -29.18 20.77
CA LYS A 426 -5.03 -29.18 21.28
C LYS A 426 -5.00 -30.03 22.55
N ASN A 427 -4.42 -31.22 22.45
CA ASN A 427 -4.09 -32.03 23.63
C ASN A 427 -2.82 -31.46 24.27
N ASN A 428 -2.52 -31.79 25.54
CA ASN A 428 -1.32 -31.33 26.26
C ASN A 428 0.02 -31.66 25.57
N GLU A 429 0.00 -32.37 24.46
CA GLU A 429 1.14 -32.62 23.59
C GLU A 429 1.35 -31.47 22.61
N GLN A 430 2.63 -31.16 22.40
CA GLN A 430 3.23 -30.04 21.66
C GLN A 430 2.79 -29.92 20.18
N CYS A 431 1.51 -29.71 19.91
CA CYS A 431 1.01 -29.34 18.59
C CYS A 431 0.77 -27.82 18.59
N GLN A 432 1.64 -27.08 17.90
CA GLN A 432 1.52 -25.63 17.75
C GLN A 432 1.25 -25.30 16.28
N VAL A 433 -0.02 -25.16 15.96
CA VAL A 433 -0.47 -24.81 14.61
C VAL A 433 -0.17 -23.34 14.34
N ALA A 434 0.65 -23.07 13.33
CA ALA A 434 0.90 -21.71 12.83
C ALA A 434 0.13 -21.49 11.53
N GLY A 435 0.75 -21.76 10.38
CA GLY A 435 0.15 -21.62 9.05
C GLY A 435 -0.74 -22.81 8.70
N MET A 436 -1.84 -22.52 7.98
CA MET A 436 -2.78 -23.50 7.44
C MET A 436 -3.15 -23.13 6.02
N ASP A 437 -3.44 -24.12 5.19
CA ASP A 437 -4.03 -23.91 3.87
C ASP A 437 -4.82 -25.14 3.41
N ILE A 438 -5.41 -25.09 2.23
CA ILE A 438 -6.14 -26.19 1.60
C ILE A 438 -5.28 -26.84 0.51
N TYR A 439 -5.02 -28.14 0.67
CA TYR A 439 -4.28 -28.95 -0.30
C TYR A 439 -5.16 -30.11 -0.79
N CYS A 440 -5.51 -30.13 -2.07
CA CYS A 440 -6.39 -31.15 -2.67
C CYS A 440 -7.66 -31.39 -1.84
N ASP A 441 -8.39 -30.31 -1.50
CA ASP A 441 -9.59 -30.30 -0.65
C ASP A 441 -9.41 -30.75 0.81
N CYS A 442 -8.20 -31.08 1.24
CA CYS A 442 -7.87 -31.42 2.62
C CYS A 442 -7.20 -30.24 3.35
N LEU A 443 -7.44 -30.10 4.65
CA LEU A 443 -6.77 -29.09 5.47
C LEU A 443 -5.33 -29.52 5.73
N ILE A 444 -4.37 -28.69 5.34
CA ILE A 444 -2.95 -28.87 5.64
C ILE A 444 -2.49 -27.76 6.60
N PHE A 445 -1.59 -28.10 7.52
CA PHE A 445 -1.11 -27.16 8.52
C PHE A 445 0.32 -27.45 8.95
N SER A 446 0.99 -26.39 9.42
CA SER A 446 2.33 -26.45 9.98
C SER A 446 2.24 -26.60 11.49
N ASP A 447 2.97 -27.58 12.01
CA ASP A 447 3.16 -27.77 13.43
C ASP A 447 4.57 -27.32 13.80
N VAL A 448 4.66 -26.09 14.30
CA VAL A 448 5.93 -25.43 14.65
C VAL A 448 6.67 -26.25 15.71
N ALA A 449 5.93 -26.81 16.66
CA ALA A 449 6.53 -27.46 17.82
C ALA A 449 7.09 -28.85 17.48
N SER A 450 6.48 -29.57 16.54
CA SER A 450 7.04 -30.84 16.06
C SER A 450 7.97 -30.70 14.84
N GLY A 451 8.10 -29.51 14.23
CA GLY A 451 8.92 -29.32 13.03
C GLY A 451 8.38 -30.11 11.84
N LYS A 452 7.05 -30.21 11.71
CA LYS A 452 6.37 -31.02 10.70
C LYS A 452 5.25 -30.26 9.99
N VAL A 453 4.94 -30.70 8.78
CA VAL A 453 3.73 -30.34 8.05
C VAL A 453 2.78 -31.53 8.07
N LYS A 454 1.54 -31.29 8.49
CA LYS A 454 0.52 -32.32 8.73
C LYS A 454 -0.73 -32.01 7.92
N LEU A 455 -1.44 -33.04 7.49
CA LEU A 455 -2.69 -32.95 6.74
C LEU A 455 -3.78 -33.70 7.50
N ILE A 456 -5.00 -33.15 7.51
CA ILE A 456 -6.21 -33.81 8.00
C ILE A 456 -6.93 -34.42 6.81
N ASP A 457 -7.06 -35.75 6.79
CA ASP A 457 -7.78 -36.45 5.72
C ASP A 457 -9.31 -36.35 5.85
N GLU A 458 -10.03 -36.86 4.85
CA GLU A 458 -11.50 -36.87 4.81
C GLU A 458 -12.15 -37.59 6.01
N ASN A 459 -11.40 -38.49 6.66
CA ASN A 459 -11.85 -39.23 7.85
C ASN A 459 -11.49 -38.52 9.17
N GLY A 460 -10.83 -37.36 9.10
CA GLY A 460 -10.37 -36.61 10.26
C GLY A 460 -9.06 -37.13 10.87
N SER A 461 -8.34 -38.02 10.19
CA SER A 461 -7.04 -38.53 10.63
C SER A 461 -5.92 -37.57 10.27
N ILE A 462 -4.97 -37.40 11.18
CA ILE A 462 -3.81 -36.51 10.99
C ILE A 462 -2.65 -37.32 10.42
N ILE A 463 -2.14 -36.90 9.26
CA ILE A 463 -1.07 -37.55 8.51
C ILE A 463 0.13 -36.60 8.42
N ASP A 464 1.31 -37.06 8.83
CA ASP A 464 2.56 -36.34 8.58
C ASP A 464 2.86 -36.36 7.07
N VAL A 465 3.06 -35.19 6.46
CA VAL A 465 3.31 -35.00 5.02
C VAL A 465 4.77 -34.65 4.76
N ALA A 466 5.36 -33.76 5.57
CA ALA A 466 6.75 -33.36 5.45
C ALA A 466 7.37 -33.06 6.82
N GLY A 467 8.69 -33.18 6.90
CA GLY A 467 9.45 -32.98 8.14
C GLY A 467 9.62 -34.27 8.96
N SER A 468 10.86 -34.53 9.35
CA SER A 468 11.25 -35.66 10.21
C SER A 468 11.07 -35.36 11.70
N GLY A 469 10.91 -34.08 12.06
CA GLY A 469 10.83 -33.59 13.43
C GLY A 469 12.16 -33.49 14.18
N ALA A 470 13.31 -33.72 13.50
CA ALA A 470 14.60 -33.33 14.06
C ALA A 470 14.84 -31.84 13.82
N GLY A 471 15.12 -31.06 14.86
CA GLY A 471 15.25 -29.59 14.80
C GLY A 471 16.54 -29.09 14.14
N HIS A 472 16.70 -29.38 12.85
CA HIS A 472 17.82 -28.96 12.01
C HIS A 472 17.30 -28.51 10.64
N ASP A 473 18.09 -27.78 9.86
CA ASP A 473 17.76 -27.39 8.48
C ASP A 473 18.49 -28.32 7.50
N ARG A 474 17.78 -29.30 6.94
CA ARG A 474 18.35 -30.24 5.97
C ARG A 474 17.33 -30.53 4.89
N ASP A 475 17.73 -30.19 3.67
CA ASP A 475 16.97 -30.53 2.48
C ASP A 475 16.86 -32.05 2.34
N GLY A 476 15.67 -32.51 2.04
CA GLY A 476 15.33 -33.92 1.84
C GLY A 476 13.95 -34.04 1.19
N SER A 477 13.61 -35.21 0.67
CA SER A 477 12.27 -35.44 0.13
C SER A 477 11.26 -35.67 1.27
N ASP A 478 10.13 -34.98 1.24
CA ASP A 478 8.97 -35.18 2.12
C ASP A 478 9.33 -35.34 3.62
N LYS A 479 9.19 -36.55 4.15
CA LYS A 479 9.42 -36.90 5.57
C LYS A 479 10.89 -36.93 5.98
N PHE A 480 11.82 -36.95 5.02
CA PHE A 480 13.26 -37.01 5.29
C PHE A 480 13.92 -35.64 5.45
N ALA A 481 13.18 -34.58 5.08
CA ALA A 481 13.56 -33.20 5.35
C ALA A 481 13.53 -32.92 6.85
N THR A 482 14.40 -32.07 7.34
CA THR A 482 14.34 -31.55 8.71
C THR A 482 13.93 -30.09 8.62
N LEU A 483 12.90 -29.71 9.36
CA LEU A 483 12.35 -28.36 9.38
C LEU A 483 12.61 -27.75 10.76
N ALA A 484 13.09 -26.50 10.83
CA ALA A 484 13.37 -25.86 12.10
C ALA A 484 12.12 -25.22 12.71
N ARG A 485 11.43 -24.34 11.98
CA ARG A 485 10.21 -23.65 12.41
C ARG A 485 9.32 -23.36 11.20
N PRO A 486 8.55 -24.37 10.73
CA PRO A 486 7.59 -24.19 9.66
C PRO A 486 6.46 -23.26 10.14
N TYR A 487 6.43 -22.02 9.66
CA TYR A 487 5.46 -21.01 10.13
C TYR A 487 4.37 -20.71 9.11
N GLY A 488 4.76 -20.43 7.87
CA GLY A 488 3.83 -20.11 6.79
C GLY A 488 3.65 -21.30 5.87
N ILE A 489 2.40 -21.59 5.48
CA ILE A 489 2.07 -22.55 4.43
C ILE A 489 1.23 -21.81 3.38
N ALA A 490 1.49 -22.10 2.12
CA ALA A 490 0.61 -21.76 1.01
C ALA A 490 0.59 -22.92 0.02
N CYS A 491 -0.57 -23.21 -0.55
CA CYS A 491 -0.77 -24.29 -1.50
C CYS A 491 -1.18 -23.75 -2.86
N GLU A 492 -0.56 -24.25 -3.91
CA GLU A 492 -0.92 -23.97 -5.29
C GLU A 492 -0.96 -25.30 -6.06
N GLU A 493 -2.16 -25.68 -6.49
CA GLU A 493 -2.43 -26.96 -7.15
C GLU A 493 -1.91 -28.17 -6.33
N LYS A 494 -0.81 -28.79 -6.78
CA LYS A 494 -0.17 -29.95 -6.15
C LYS A 494 1.14 -29.59 -5.42
N THR A 495 1.44 -28.31 -5.27
CA THR A 495 2.67 -27.82 -4.65
C THR A 495 2.36 -27.17 -3.30
N ILE A 496 3.12 -27.55 -2.28
CA ILE A 496 3.08 -26.94 -0.95
C ILE A 496 4.30 -26.04 -0.80
N TYR A 497 4.07 -24.74 -0.64
CA TYR A 497 5.10 -23.78 -0.28
C TYR A 497 5.15 -23.63 1.24
N LEU A 498 6.36 -23.62 1.77
CA LEU A 498 6.61 -23.57 3.20
C LEU A 498 7.60 -22.45 3.52
N CYS A 499 7.28 -21.64 4.53
CA CYS A 499 8.21 -20.70 5.13
C CYS A 499 8.84 -21.34 6.38
N ASP A 500 10.02 -21.93 6.19
CA ASP A 500 10.81 -22.44 7.31
C ASP A 500 11.72 -21.33 7.85
N THR A 501 11.45 -20.90 9.08
CA THR A 501 12.14 -19.75 9.68
C THR A 501 13.29 -20.21 10.56
N SER A 502 14.50 -20.26 10.01
CA SER A 502 15.69 -20.51 10.81
C SER A 502 16.04 -19.28 11.68
N ILE A 503 16.53 -19.51 12.90
CA ILE A 503 17.11 -18.43 13.72
C ILE A 503 18.38 -17.99 13.00
N SER A 504 18.35 -16.79 12.41
CA SER A 504 19.51 -16.20 11.76
C SER A 504 20.62 -15.91 12.79
N THR A 505 21.64 -16.74 12.87
CA THR A 505 23.01 -16.21 12.98
C THR A 505 23.50 -15.96 11.56
N SER A 506 23.23 -14.74 11.07
CA SER A 506 23.94 -14.09 9.96
C SER A 506 24.46 -14.99 8.82
N SER A 507 23.59 -15.46 7.93
CA SER A 507 23.90 -15.60 6.50
C SER A 507 22.61 -15.77 5.71
N LYS A 508 22.48 -15.00 4.61
CA LYS A 508 21.43 -15.14 3.59
C LYS A 508 21.22 -16.62 3.24
N ASN A 509 19.99 -17.12 3.33
CA ASN A 509 19.51 -18.25 2.53
C ASN A 509 17.99 -18.16 2.41
N ASP A 510 17.54 -17.76 1.22
CA ASP A 510 16.17 -17.98 0.74
C ASP A 510 16.03 -19.47 0.39
N ASN A 511 15.51 -20.30 1.31
CA ASN A 511 15.23 -21.70 0.99
C ASN A 511 13.79 -21.83 0.46
N LYS A 512 13.68 -22.04 -0.86
CA LYS A 512 12.44 -22.51 -1.51
C LYS A 512 12.37 -24.03 -1.37
N PHE A 513 11.43 -24.52 -0.58
CA PHE A 513 11.06 -25.93 -0.62
C PHE A 513 10.22 -26.18 -1.90
N LYS A 514 10.69 -27.06 -2.79
CA LYS A 514 9.92 -27.61 -3.91
C LYS A 514 9.72 -29.10 -3.68
N GLY A 515 8.56 -29.48 -3.13
CA GLY A 515 8.10 -30.86 -3.19
C GLY A 515 7.37 -31.08 -4.51
N ASN A 516 7.98 -31.80 -5.45
CA ASN A 516 7.28 -32.29 -6.64
C ASN A 516 6.62 -33.63 -6.29
N LYS A 517 5.33 -33.80 -6.65
CA LYS A 517 4.74 -35.10 -6.96
C LYS A 517 4.39 -35.17 -8.44
#